data_AF-A0A926MYP1-F1
#
_entry.id   AF-A0A926MYP1-F1
#
_cell.length_a   1.000
_cell.length_b   1.000
_cell.length_c   1.000
_cell.angle_alpha   90.00
_cell.angle_beta   90.00
_cell.angle_gamma   90.00
#
_symmetry.space_group_name_H-M   'P 1'
#
loop_
_entity.id
_entity.type
_entity.pdbx_description
1 polymer ?
#
loop_
_entity_poly.entity_id
_entity_poly.type
_entity_poly.pdbx_seq_one_letter_code
_entity_poly.pdbx_strand_id
1 'polypeptide(L)'
;TKTEVVYPSVTKQKNIKKKKNIIFIGRLNHSKGYDIFKDALIKILDEFPNWNGYSLGDEDRRTIYIRHPRHKELGFINHKDTLNLLNRSEIAVVPSRWQEPFGRTALEASSRGCATIISNRGGLKETTDHAVILKKLDPRSLYLEIKKLIKYTNKRKLIQKLGKRSTKHLINENTKLIDQIRENCFPQFNVNYIKNKLKIINLYNQGQKLNHRLFNISLGKKFTNGFIRNGHDVLEISDRDFLRSNRSFTLVPNKNNFQEYMIESFKNYNPDILFFGHTKNLTLETLDKLKSINKNLIISQWNEDPVMPSLDYSKRNISNIKLYSDFVDHNFISTDPSILRNKLNINNFY
;
A
#
# COMPACT_ATOMS: atom_id res chain seq x y z
N THR A 1 4.32 -19.25 -12.45
CA THR A 1 3.69 -18.93 -11.16
C THR A 1 3.40 -17.44 -11.14
N LYS A 2 2.14 -16.99 -11.04
CA LYS A 2 1.72 -15.58 -11.24
C LYS A 2 1.69 -14.77 -9.93
N THR A 3 2.63 -14.99 -9.02
CA THR A 3 2.61 -14.28 -7.72
C THR A 3 4.02 -13.94 -7.30
N GLU A 4 4.28 -12.64 -7.19
CA GLU A 4 5.52 -12.07 -6.69
C GLU A 4 5.24 -11.46 -5.30
N VAL A 5 6.13 -11.70 -4.33
CA VAL A 5 6.00 -11.20 -2.96
C VAL A 5 7.07 -10.17 -2.69
N VAL A 6 6.65 -8.93 -2.45
CA VAL A 6 7.55 -7.85 -2.02
C VAL A 6 7.32 -7.55 -0.55
N TYR A 7 8.31 -7.89 0.28
CA TYR A 7 8.24 -7.69 1.73
C TYR A 7 8.35 -6.21 2.14
N PRO A 8 7.87 -5.84 3.34
CA PRO A 8 8.08 -4.52 3.92
C PRO A 8 9.56 -4.12 3.96
N SER A 9 9.84 -2.87 3.62
CA SER A 9 11.20 -2.38 3.41
C SER A 9 11.69 -1.46 4.52
N VAL A 10 13.02 -1.36 4.67
CA VAL A 10 13.68 -0.48 5.66
C VAL A 10 14.74 0.42 5.03
N THR A 11 14.98 1.58 5.66
CA THR A 11 16.07 2.48 5.28
C THR A 11 17.39 2.03 5.90
N LYS A 12 18.48 2.18 5.14
CA LYS A 12 19.82 2.03 5.68
C LYS A 12 20.13 3.18 6.64
N GLN A 13 20.68 2.87 7.81
CA GLN A 13 20.95 3.84 8.86
C GLN A 13 22.45 4.01 9.14
N LYS A 14 22.89 5.24 9.43
CA LYS A 14 24.27 5.54 9.85
C LYS A 14 24.59 4.89 11.20
N ASN A 15 25.87 4.70 11.51
CA ASN A 15 26.29 4.19 12.82
C ASN A 15 26.09 5.24 13.89
N ILE A 16 25.43 4.85 14.98
CA ILE A 16 25.14 5.71 16.14
C ILE A 16 25.63 4.97 17.39
N LYS A 17 26.17 5.72 18.36
CA LYS A 17 26.57 5.17 19.65
C LYS A 17 25.34 4.60 20.38
N LYS A 18 25.42 3.33 20.76
CA LYS A 18 24.35 2.62 21.47
C LYS A 18 24.46 2.83 22.98
N LYS A 19 23.31 2.67 23.65
CA LYS A 19 23.12 2.66 25.10
C LYS A 19 22.71 1.26 25.54
N LYS A 20 23.02 0.91 26.79
CA LYS A 20 22.66 -0.37 27.44
C LYS A 20 21.15 -0.47 27.69
N ASN A 21 20.40 -0.56 26.59
CA ASN A 21 18.94 -0.62 26.59
C ASN A 21 18.49 -1.97 26.03
N ILE A 22 17.46 -2.53 26.66
CA ILE A 22 16.70 -3.69 26.22
C ILE A 22 15.30 -3.20 25.88
N ILE A 23 14.86 -3.41 24.65
CA ILE A 23 13.59 -2.85 24.15
C ILE A 23 12.63 -3.94 23.66
N PHE A 24 11.36 -3.78 24.02
CA PHE A 24 10.22 -4.48 23.45
C PHE A 24 9.35 -3.50 22.69
N ILE A 25 8.85 -3.90 21.52
CA ILE A 25 7.97 -3.09 20.67
C ILE A 25 6.82 -3.96 20.16
N GLY A 26 5.60 -3.55 20.46
CA GLY A 26 4.38 -4.23 20.03
C GLY A 26 3.26 -4.03 21.05
N ARG A 27 2.07 -4.60 20.77
CA ARG A 27 0.97 -4.59 21.74
C ARG A 27 1.40 -5.25 23.05
N LEU A 28 1.01 -4.66 24.17
CA LEU A 28 1.44 -5.06 25.50
C LEU A 28 0.60 -6.23 26.06
N ASN A 29 0.54 -7.33 25.33
CA ASN A 29 -0.34 -8.48 25.61
C ASN A 29 0.39 -9.85 25.56
N HIS A 30 -0.30 -10.92 25.96
CA HIS A 30 0.23 -12.29 25.93
C HIS A 30 0.52 -12.80 24.51
N SER A 31 -0.26 -12.40 23.51
CA SER A 31 -0.07 -12.83 22.12
C SER A 31 1.29 -12.39 21.57
N LYS A 32 1.72 -11.16 21.91
CA LYS A 32 3.04 -10.62 21.57
C LYS A 32 4.15 -11.01 22.55
N GLY A 33 3.83 -11.81 23.58
CA GLY A 33 4.81 -12.29 24.56
C GLY A 33 5.26 -11.25 25.56
N TYR A 34 4.45 -10.23 25.84
CA TYR A 34 4.83 -9.16 26.76
C TYR A 34 5.01 -9.64 28.20
N ASP A 35 4.24 -10.65 28.62
CA ASP A 35 4.39 -11.38 29.88
C ASP A 35 5.74 -12.10 29.98
N ILE A 36 6.17 -12.77 28.90
CA ILE A 36 7.48 -13.43 28.83
C ILE A 36 8.58 -12.38 28.97
N PHE A 37 8.44 -11.27 28.26
CA PHE A 37 9.37 -10.16 28.32
C PHE A 37 9.44 -9.56 29.73
N LYS A 38 8.30 -9.28 30.37
CA LYS A 38 8.21 -8.79 31.75
C LYS A 38 9.03 -9.65 32.70
N ASP A 39 8.73 -10.95 32.76
CA ASP A 39 9.28 -11.84 33.77
C ASP A 39 10.78 -12.07 33.59
N ALA A 40 11.25 -12.06 32.32
CA ALA A 40 12.68 -12.10 32.01
C ALA A 40 13.37 -10.76 32.32
N LEU A 41 12.75 -9.64 31.96
CA LEU A 41 13.32 -8.31 32.08
C LEU A 41 13.56 -7.92 33.54
N ILE A 42 12.59 -8.17 34.43
CA ILE A 42 12.73 -7.83 35.87
C ILE A 42 14.01 -8.47 36.42
N LYS A 43 14.18 -9.79 36.21
CA LYS A 43 15.38 -10.53 36.64
C LYS A 43 16.67 -9.98 36.03
N ILE A 44 16.64 -9.58 34.77
CA ILE A 44 17.80 -8.95 34.11
C ILE A 44 18.11 -7.60 34.72
N LEU A 45 17.11 -6.76 34.99
CA LEU A 45 17.34 -5.44 35.54
C LEU A 45 17.82 -5.50 36.99
N ASP A 46 17.39 -6.50 37.77
CA ASP A 46 17.89 -6.77 39.12
C ASP A 46 19.38 -7.20 39.08
N GLU A 47 19.76 -8.13 38.19
CA GLU A 47 21.13 -8.64 38.08
C GLU A 47 22.10 -7.65 37.42
N PHE A 48 21.62 -6.82 36.49
CA PHE A 48 22.45 -5.93 35.67
C PHE A 48 22.02 -4.46 35.81
N PRO A 49 22.42 -3.78 36.91
CA PRO A 49 21.89 -2.46 37.26
C PRO A 49 22.26 -1.32 36.29
N ASN A 50 23.21 -1.55 35.40
CA ASN A 50 23.63 -0.61 34.36
C ASN A 50 22.78 -0.66 33.09
N TRP A 51 21.76 -1.52 33.04
CA TRP A 51 20.86 -1.68 31.90
C TRP A 51 19.49 -1.08 32.17
N ASN A 52 18.86 -0.56 31.12
CA ASN A 52 17.51 -0.02 31.16
C ASN A 52 16.57 -0.84 30.27
N GLY A 53 15.32 -1.00 30.69
CA GLY A 53 14.26 -1.64 29.93
C GLY A 53 13.29 -0.62 29.34
N TYR A 54 12.86 -0.84 28.10
CA TYR A 54 11.85 -0.02 27.44
C TYR A 54 10.75 -0.88 26.80
N SER A 55 9.50 -0.45 26.96
CA SER A 55 8.34 -1.06 26.31
C SER A 55 7.57 -0.01 25.52
N LEU A 56 7.34 -0.28 24.23
CA LEU A 56 6.63 0.60 23.31
C LEU A 56 5.41 -0.12 22.75
N GLY A 57 4.30 0.59 22.70
CA GLY A 57 2.99 0.07 22.31
C GLY A 57 1.96 0.26 23.42
N ASP A 58 0.71 0.07 23.05
CA ASP A 58 -0.47 0.22 23.88
C ASP A 58 -1.36 -1.03 23.76
N GLU A 59 -2.26 -1.18 24.73
CA GLU A 59 -3.29 -2.22 24.77
C GLU A 59 -4.36 -1.77 25.77
N ASP A 60 -5.55 -1.43 25.26
CA ASP A 60 -6.64 -0.81 26.03
C ASP A 60 -7.13 -1.69 27.19
N ARG A 61 -7.01 -3.02 27.06
CA ARG A 61 -7.43 -4.03 28.05
C ARG A 61 -6.27 -4.89 28.53
N ARG A 62 -5.12 -4.27 28.80
CA ARG A 62 -3.96 -4.98 29.30
C ARG A 62 -4.13 -5.47 30.74
N THR A 63 -3.53 -6.62 31.02
CA THR A 63 -3.40 -7.19 32.37
C THR A 63 -1.94 -7.25 32.83
N ILE A 64 -0.99 -6.89 31.95
CA ILE A 64 0.45 -7.04 32.17
C ILE A 64 1.09 -5.67 32.39
N TYR A 65 1.76 -5.53 33.52
CA TYR A 65 2.50 -4.33 33.92
C TYR A 65 3.89 -4.73 34.40
N ILE A 66 4.89 -3.93 34.01
CA ILE A 66 6.26 -4.06 34.50
C ILE A 66 6.49 -2.91 35.48
N ARG A 67 6.81 -3.23 36.73
CA ARG A 67 7.14 -2.25 37.76
C ARG A 67 8.58 -2.46 38.18
N HIS A 68 9.49 -1.62 37.68
CA HIS A 68 10.90 -1.65 38.05
C HIS A 68 11.52 -0.25 37.82
N PRO A 69 12.37 0.30 38.72
CA PRO A 69 12.89 1.67 38.62
C PRO A 69 13.66 1.97 37.32
N ARG A 70 14.29 0.94 36.73
CA ARG A 70 15.03 1.01 35.46
C ARG A 70 14.22 0.59 34.22
N HIS A 71 12.92 0.41 34.37
CA HIS A 71 12.02 0.15 33.25
C HIS A 71 11.16 1.38 32.98
N LYS A 72 11.02 1.73 31.70
CA LYS A 72 10.09 2.77 31.27
C LYS A 72 9.20 2.26 30.15
N GLU A 73 7.90 2.34 30.39
CA GLU A 73 6.90 2.17 29.35
C GLU A 73 6.63 3.52 28.69
N LEU A 74 6.68 3.55 27.35
CA LEU A 74 6.55 4.80 26.58
C LEU A 74 5.18 4.93 25.89
N GLY A 75 4.34 3.89 25.95
CA GLY A 75 3.07 3.85 25.24
C GLY A 75 3.23 3.86 23.72
N PHE A 76 2.18 4.30 23.03
CA PHE A 76 2.21 4.51 21.58
C PHE A 76 2.90 5.83 21.23
N ILE A 77 4.10 5.75 20.67
CA ILE A 77 4.84 6.91 20.16
C ILE A 77 4.95 6.85 18.64
N ASN A 78 5.22 7.98 18.00
CA ASN A 78 5.34 8.01 16.55
C ASN A 78 6.46 7.08 16.03
N HIS A 79 6.34 6.66 14.77
CA HIS A 79 7.25 5.68 14.20
C HIS A 79 8.71 6.19 14.16
N LYS A 80 8.94 7.46 13.82
CA LYS A 80 10.29 8.06 13.77
C LYS A 80 11.01 7.94 15.12
N ASP A 81 10.31 8.19 16.22
CA ASP A 81 10.87 8.12 17.57
C ASP A 81 11.09 6.67 18.02
N THR A 82 10.20 5.76 17.64
CA THR A 82 10.40 4.31 17.80
C THR A 82 11.71 3.87 17.14
N LEU A 83 11.93 4.28 15.90
CA LEU A 83 13.14 3.97 15.14
C LEU A 83 14.40 4.61 15.75
N ASN A 84 14.30 5.83 16.27
CA ASN A 84 15.40 6.50 16.98
C ASN A 84 15.80 5.76 18.26
N LEU A 85 14.83 5.22 18.99
CA LEU A 85 15.10 4.47 20.20
C LEU A 85 15.73 3.10 19.89
N LEU A 86 15.27 2.42 18.85
CA LEU A 86 15.93 1.21 18.32
C LEU A 86 17.38 1.49 17.94
N ASN A 87 17.65 2.58 17.21
CA ASN A 87 19.00 3.00 16.84
C ASN A 87 19.94 3.11 18.05
N ARG A 88 19.42 3.65 19.17
CA ARG A 88 20.16 3.84 20.42
C ARG A 88 20.20 2.60 21.31
N SER A 89 19.44 1.55 21.02
CA SER A 89 19.35 0.36 21.91
C SER A 89 20.32 -0.74 21.51
N GLU A 90 20.79 -1.52 22.50
CA GLU A 90 21.71 -2.62 22.26
C GLU A 90 20.98 -3.94 22.00
N ILE A 91 19.89 -4.24 22.70
CA ILE A 91 19.14 -5.50 22.59
C ILE A 91 17.69 -5.18 22.29
N ALA A 92 17.10 -5.86 21.31
CA ALA A 92 15.67 -5.80 21.02
C ALA A 92 15.06 -7.18 21.14
N VAL A 93 13.87 -7.29 21.70
CA VAL A 93 13.21 -8.56 21.99
C VAL A 93 11.83 -8.60 21.36
N VAL A 94 11.57 -9.63 20.55
CA VAL A 94 10.30 -9.89 19.87
C VAL A 94 9.87 -11.33 20.18
N PRO A 95 9.38 -11.60 21.41
CA PRO A 95 9.06 -12.96 21.90
C PRO A 95 7.61 -13.35 21.54
N SER A 96 7.18 -13.10 20.30
CA SER A 96 5.78 -13.27 19.91
C SER A 96 5.34 -14.73 19.96
N ARG A 97 4.15 -15.00 20.51
CA ARG A 97 3.48 -16.31 20.41
C ARG A 97 2.67 -16.42 19.12
N TRP A 98 2.21 -15.28 18.60
CA TRP A 98 1.48 -15.17 17.35
C TRP A 98 2.34 -15.57 16.15
N GLN A 99 1.71 -16.16 15.13
CA GLN A 99 2.34 -16.39 13.83
C GLN A 99 2.45 -15.06 13.09
N GLU A 100 3.52 -14.30 13.36
CA GLU A 100 3.76 -13.01 12.72
C GLU A 100 3.77 -13.16 11.20
N PRO A 101 3.01 -12.34 10.43
CA PRO A 101 3.02 -12.45 8.98
C PRO A 101 4.44 -12.29 8.42
N PHE A 102 5.05 -11.13 8.69
CA PHE A 102 6.45 -10.87 8.35
C PHE A 102 7.29 -10.48 9.57
N GLY A 103 6.76 -9.65 10.47
CA GLY A 103 7.51 -9.23 11.67
C GLY A 103 8.38 -7.98 11.45
N ARG A 104 7.78 -6.89 10.96
CA ARG A 104 8.45 -5.60 10.68
C ARG A 104 9.34 -5.12 11.83
N THR A 105 8.90 -5.27 13.08
CA THR A 105 9.68 -4.91 14.27
C THR A 105 11.05 -5.59 14.32
N ALA A 106 11.14 -6.88 13.95
CA ALA A 106 12.41 -7.61 13.97
C ALA A 106 13.35 -7.13 12.86
N LEU A 107 12.82 -6.89 11.65
CA LEU A 107 13.58 -6.27 10.55
C LEU A 107 14.09 -4.88 10.93
N GLU A 108 13.23 -4.05 11.53
CA GLU A 108 13.56 -2.69 11.96
C GLU A 108 14.61 -2.68 13.06
N ALA A 109 14.52 -3.60 14.03
CA ALA A 109 15.51 -3.72 15.10
C ALA A 109 16.87 -4.19 14.58
N SER A 110 16.89 -5.23 13.73
CA SER A 110 18.13 -5.78 13.17
C SER A 110 18.84 -4.77 12.27
N SER A 111 18.10 -4.09 11.38
CA SER A 111 18.64 -3.03 10.50
C SER A 111 19.23 -1.83 11.24
N ARG A 112 18.81 -1.61 12.49
CA ARG A 112 19.33 -0.57 13.39
C ARG A 112 20.48 -1.05 14.27
N GLY A 113 20.92 -2.29 14.05
CA GLY A 113 22.02 -2.92 14.76
C GLY A 113 21.67 -3.29 16.19
N CYS A 114 20.42 -3.60 16.51
CA CYS A 114 20.12 -4.26 17.78
C CYS A 114 20.56 -5.73 17.72
N ALA A 115 21.03 -6.28 18.83
CA ALA A 115 21.11 -7.72 18.99
C ALA A 115 19.68 -8.21 19.20
N THR A 116 19.08 -8.68 18.11
CA THR A 116 17.64 -8.97 18.07
C THR A 116 17.39 -10.40 18.52
N ILE A 117 16.55 -10.57 19.53
CA ILE A 117 16.05 -11.86 20.01
C ILE A 117 14.63 -12.02 19.48
N ILE A 118 14.36 -13.12 18.76
CA ILE A 118 13.05 -13.41 18.18
C ILE A 118 12.54 -14.78 18.62
N SER A 119 11.23 -14.95 18.65
CA SER A 119 10.63 -16.28 18.69
C SER A 119 10.70 -16.96 17.31
N ASN A 120 10.62 -18.29 17.30
CA ASN A 120 10.47 -19.09 16.09
C ASN A 120 9.00 -19.18 15.67
N ARG A 121 8.39 -18.05 15.26
CA ARG A 121 6.98 -17.97 14.83
C ARG A 121 6.83 -17.14 13.55
N GLY A 122 6.04 -17.65 12.61
CA GLY A 122 5.70 -17.01 11.34
C GLY A 122 6.93 -16.53 10.56
N GLY A 123 6.77 -15.39 9.88
CA GLY A 123 7.82 -14.76 9.08
C GLY A 123 8.95 -14.11 9.87
N LEU A 124 8.98 -14.16 11.21
CA LEU A 124 10.06 -13.55 12.00
C LEU A 124 11.45 -14.06 11.58
N LYS A 125 11.55 -15.34 11.20
CA LYS A 125 12.79 -15.95 10.70
C LYS A 125 13.25 -15.40 9.36
N GLU A 126 12.33 -14.87 8.55
CA GLU A 126 12.64 -14.32 7.24
C GLU A 126 13.25 -12.91 7.35
N THR A 127 12.99 -12.20 8.45
CA THR A 127 13.39 -10.79 8.64
C THR A 127 14.89 -10.55 8.70
N THR A 128 15.67 -11.50 9.22
CA THR A 128 17.12 -11.36 9.35
C THR A 128 17.79 -12.71 9.60
N ASP A 129 18.97 -12.90 9.00
CA ASP A 129 19.77 -14.12 9.21
C ASP A 129 20.64 -14.05 10.48
N HIS A 130 20.60 -12.92 11.19
CA HIS A 130 21.46 -12.64 12.34
C HIS A 130 20.67 -12.22 13.57
N ALA A 131 19.66 -13.01 13.93
CA ALA A 131 18.95 -12.91 15.20
C ALA A 131 19.25 -14.11 16.11
N VAL A 132 19.04 -13.91 17.41
CA VAL A 132 18.97 -15.02 18.37
C VAL A 132 17.55 -15.58 18.34
N ILE A 133 17.39 -16.78 17.81
CA ILE A 133 16.09 -17.46 17.78
C ILE A 133 15.91 -18.23 19.09
N LEU A 134 14.86 -17.91 19.84
CA LEU A 134 14.50 -18.63 21.06
C LEU A 134 14.08 -20.07 20.72
N LYS A 135 14.77 -21.05 21.31
CA LYS A 135 14.42 -22.48 21.16
C LYS A 135 13.11 -22.82 21.89
N LYS A 136 12.94 -22.29 23.09
CA LYS A 136 11.71 -22.39 23.89
C LYS A 136 11.21 -20.99 24.20
N LEU A 137 9.91 -20.79 24.06
CA LEU A 137 9.27 -19.49 24.24
C LEU A 137 8.73 -19.37 25.66
N ASP A 138 9.65 -19.16 26.61
CA ASP A 138 9.37 -19.04 28.04
C ASP A 138 10.29 -18.00 28.71
N PRO A 139 9.91 -17.46 29.89
CA PRO A 139 10.70 -16.41 30.56
C PRO A 139 12.13 -16.81 30.90
N ARG A 140 12.37 -18.08 31.25
CA ARG A 140 13.70 -18.58 31.64
C ARG A 140 14.62 -18.60 30.42
N SER A 141 14.14 -19.13 29.31
CA SER A 141 14.88 -19.18 28.04
C SER A 141 15.21 -17.78 27.53
N LEU A 142 14.26 -16.84 27.59
CA LEU A 142 14.51 -15.45 27.23
C LEU A 142 15.54 -14.77 28.15
N TYR A 143 15.40 -14.93 29.47
CA TYR A 143 16.35 -14.42 30.45
C TYR A 143 17.78 -14.91 30.17
N LEU A 144 17.96 -16.21 29.90
CA LEU A 144 19.27 -16.79 29.63
C LEU A 144 19.92 -16.20 28.36
N GLU A 145 19.16 -16.00 27.28
CA GLU A 145 19.70 -15.40 26.06
C GLU A 145 20.02 -13.90 26.24
N ILE A 146 19.17 -13.13 26.94
CA ILE A 146 19.51 -11.73 27.27
C ILE A 146 20.78 -11.68 28.12
N LYS A 147 20.87 -12.48 29.19
CA LYS A 147 22.04 -12.58 30.07
C LYS A 147 23.30 -12.93 29.29
N LYS A 148 23.21 -13.88 28.35
CA LYS A 148 24.30 -14.27 27.46
C LYS A 148 24.76 -13.09 26.60
N LEU A 149 23.84 -12.35 26.00
CA LEU A 149 24.18 -11.16 25.22
C LEU A 149 24.81 -10.07 26.08
N ILE A 150 24.38 -9.87 27.33
CA ILE A 150 24.97 -8.89 28.24
C ILE A 150 26.42 -9.28 28.62
N LYS A 151 26.63 -10.53 29.07
CA LYS A 151 27.95 -11.02 29.53
C LYS A 151 28.96 -11.13 28.38
N TYR A 152 28.54 -11.67 27.22
CA TYR A 152 29.42 -11.89 26.08
C TYR A 152 29.32 -10.75 25.06
N THR A 153 29.96 -9.62 25.38
CA THR A 153 29.93 -8.39 24.57
C THR A 153 30.39 -8.61 23.12
N ASN A 154 31.40 -9.46 22.88
CA ASN A 154 31.88 -9.75 21.52
C ASN A 154 30.80 -10.44 20.69
N LYS A 155 30.06 -11.40 21.27
CA LYS A 155 28.93 -12.06 20.62
C LYS A 155 27.82 -11.05 20.31
N ARG A 156 27.46 -10.20 21.28
CA ARG A 156 26.46 -9.14 21.09
C ARG A 156 26.83 -8.21 19.94
N LYS A 157 28.06 -7.66 19.95
CA LYS A 157 28.56 -6.76 18.91
C LYS A 157 28.62 -7.43 17.53
N LEU A 158 28.96 -8.72 17.46
CA LEU A 158 28.97 -9.47 16.21
C LEU A 158 27.57 -9.53 15.60
N ILE A 159 26.56 -9.92 16.38
CA ILE A 159 25.15 -9.96 15.95
C ILE A 159 24.69 -8.59 15.48
N GLN A 160 24.97 -7.53 16.25
CA GLN A 160 24.62 -6.16 15.90
C GLN A 160 25.25 -5.69 14.58
N LYS A 161 26.55 -5.99 14.39
CA LYS A 161 27.30 -5.62 13.18
C LYS A 161 26.76 -6.37 11.96
N LEU A 162 26.56 -7.67 12.08
CA LEU A 162 26.08 -8.53 11.00
C LEU A 162 24.65 -8.18 10.61
N GLY A 163 23.72 -8.12 11.57
CA GLY A 163 22.31 -7.78 11.32
C GLY A 163 22.13 -6.44 10.61
N LYS A 164 22.96 -5.45 10.95
CA LYS A 164 22.97 -4.17 10.25
C LYS A 164 23.58 -4.25 8.84
N ARG A 165 24.68 -4.99 8.67
CA ARG A 165 25.39 -5.10 7.38
C ARG A 165 24.56 -5.85 6.34
N SER A 166 23.90 -6.93 6.72
CA SER A 166 23.08 -7.77 5.86
C SER A 166 21.59 -7.46 6.04
N THR A 167 21.24 -6.18 6.11
CA THR A 167 19.84 -5.75 6.17
C THR A 167 19.13 -6.20 4.90
N LYS A 168 18.07 -6.99 5.03
CA LYS A 168 17.21 -7.40 3.91
C LYS A 168 16.20 -6.29 3.57
N HIS A 169 15.63 -6.37 2.37
CA HIS A 169 14.51 -5.52 1.92
C HIS A 169 14.79 -4.02 2.08
N LEU A 170 15.92 -3.54 1.54
CA LEU A 170 16.16 -2.11 1.50
C LEU A 170 15.13 -1.44 0.60
N ILE A 171 14.66 -0.25 0.99
CA ILE A 171 13.67 0.51 0.19
C ILE A 171 14.12 0.63 -1.27
N ASN A 172 15.38 1.01 -1.49
CA ASN A 172 15.92 1.24 -2.82
C ASN A 172 15.92 -0.04 -3.70
N GLU A 173 16.11 -1.20 -3.08
CA GLU A 173 16.11 -2.50 -3.77
C GLU A 173 14.69 -2.96 -4.06
N ASN A 174 13.80 -2.88 -3.06
CA ASN A 174 12.40 -3.24 -3.22
C ASN A 174 11.66 -2.33 -4.20
N THR A 175 12.00 -1.04 -4.26
CA THR A 175 11.45 -0.12 -5.28
C THR A 175 11.79 -0.62 -6.67
N LYS A 176 13.07 -0.96 -6.94
CA LYS A 176 13.48 -1.53 -8.23
C LYS A 176 12.77 -2.83 -8.54
N LEU A 177 12.61 -3.71 -7.55
CA LEU A 177 11.87 -4.95 -7.71
C LEU A 177 10.40 -4.70 -8.08
N ILE A 178 9.74 -3.75 -7.40
CA ILE A 178 8.36 -3.36 -7.72
C ILE A 178 8.28 -2.80 -9.14
N ASP A 179 9.22 -1.96 -9.54
CA ASP A 179 9.25 -1.39 -10.89
C ASP A 179 9.43 -2.49 -11.95
N GLN A 180 10.32 -3.46 -11.73
CA GLN A 180 10.48 -4.64 -12.59
C GLN A 180 9.21 -5.50 -12.67
N ILE A 181 8.55 -5.75 -11.53
CA ILE A 181 7.27 -6.48 -11.51
C ILE A 181 6.23 -5.73 -12.33
N ARG A 182 6.14 -4.40 -12.17
CA ARG A 182 5.21 -3.57 -12.94
C ARG A 182 5.50 -3.64 -14.43
N GLU A 183 6.75 -3.49 -14.84
CA GLU A 183 7.18 -3.62 -16.24
C GLU A 183 6.77 -4.97 -16.83
N ASN A 184 6.92 -6.05 -16.07
CA ASN A 184 6.55 -7.40 -16.51
C ASN A 184 5.03 -7.67 -16.51
N CYS A 185 4.25 -6.89 -15.76
CA CYS A 185 2.79 -7.03 -15.71
C CYS A 185 2.09 -6.36 -16.90
N PHE A 186 2.68 -5.30 -17.47
CA PHE A 186 2.13 -4.68 -18.66
C PHE A 186 2.62 -5.44 -19.89
N PRO A 187 1.73 -5.87 -20.81
CA PRO A 187 2.15 -6.27 -22.15
C PRO A 187 3.04 -5.16 -22.70
N GLN A 188 4.13 -5.51 -23.40
CA GLN A 188 4.82 -4.57 -24.27
C GLN A 188 3.83 -4.13 -25.35
N PHE A 189 3.00 -3.15 -25.03
CA PHE A 189 2.34 -2.38 -26.06
C PHE A 189 3.47 -1.58 -26.71
N ASN A 190 3.90 -2.04 -27.88
CA ASN A 190 4.62 -1.20 -28.82
C ASN A 190 3.63 -0.14 -29.28
N VAL A 191 3.39 0.83 -28.41
CA VAL A 191 2.68 2.01 -28.79
C VAL A 191 3.68 2.83 -29.60
N ASN A 192 3.74 2.53 -30.89
CA ASN A 192 4.45 3.31 -31.90
C ASN A 192 3.75 4.67 -32.01
N TYR A 193 3.81 5.51 -30.97
CA TYR A 193 3.42 6.89 -31.05
C TYR A 193 4.64 7.71 -31.43
N ILE A 194 4.63 8.15 -32.68
CA ILE A 194 5.53 9.18 -33.25
C ILE A 194 5.31 10.55 -32.54
N LYS A 195 4.42 10.64 -31.55
CA LYS A 195 4.26 11.80 -30.66
C LYS A 195 4.51 11.41 -29.21
N ASN A 196 5.57 11.98 -28.61
CA ASN A 196 5.90 11.87 -27.19
C ASN A 196 4.81 12.42 -26.23
N LYS A 197 3.75 13.05 -26.76
CA LYS A 197 2.70 13.69 -26.00
C LYS A 197 1.33 13.40 -26.62
N LEU A 198 0.54 12.57 -25.94
CA LEU A 198 -0.84 12.27 -26.30
C LEU A 198 -1.78 13.38 -25.80
N LYS A 199 -2.86 13.60 -26.54
CA LYS A 199 -4.00 14.41 -26.12
C LYS A 199 -5.13 13.49 -25.66
N ILE A 200 -5.57 13.67 -24.42
CA ILE A 200 -6.51 12.75 -23.77
C ILE A 200 -7.73 13.53 -23.31
N ILE A 201 -8.92 13.12 -23.72
CA ILE A 201 -10.16 13.53 -23.04
C ILE A 201 -10.43 12.54 -21.92
N ASN A 202 -10.47 13.03 -20.68
CA ASN A 202 -10.86 12.23 -19.51
C ASN A 202 -12.25 12.64 -19.02
N LEU A 203 -13.25 11.82 -19.30
CA LEU A 203 -14.65 12.06 -18.95
C LEU A 203 -15.02 11.37 -17.63
N TYR A 204 -15.28 12.17 -16.59
CA TYR A 204 -15.71 11.67 -15.28
C TYR A 204 -16.46 12.74 -14.47
N ASN A 205 -17.08 12.34 -13.35
CA ASN A 205 -17.76 13.28 -12.47
C ASN A 205 -16.76 14.10 -11.63
N GLN A 206 -16.69 15.42 -11.85
CA GLN A 206 -15.80 16.30 -11.07
C GLN A 206 -16.37 16.68 -9.71
N GLY A 207 -17.69 16.52 -9.52
CA GLY A 207 -18.36 16.72 -8.24
C GLY A 207 -18.54 18.19 -7.87
N GLN A 208 -18.74 19.06 -8.87
CA GLN A 208 -18.93 20.51 -8.65
C GLN A 208 -20.08 20.80 -7.67
N LYS A 209 -21.19 20.04 -7.70
CA LYS A 209 -22.32 20.18 -6.75
C LYS A 209 -21.89 20.10 -5.27
N LEU A 210 -20.86 19.33 -4.95
CA LEU A 210 -20.36 19.16 -3.59
C LEU A 210 -19.19 20.10 -3.30
N ASN A 211 -19.05 21.20 -4.06
CA ASN A 211 -17.90 22.11 -4.00
C ASN A 211 -16.58 21.33 -4.05
N HIS A 212 -16.49 20.35 -4.94
CA HIS A 212 -15.30 19.50 -5.13
C HIS A 212 -14.87 18.69 -3.90
N ARG A 213 -15.73 18.48 -2.89
CA ARG A 213 -15.40 17.73 -1.65
C ARG A 213 -14.71 16.38 -1.90
N LEU A 214 -15.13 15.66 -2.95
CA LEU A 214 -14.62 14.33 -3.29
C LEU A 214 -13.63 14.36 -4.48
N PHE A 215 -13.27 15.53 -4.99
CA PHE A 215 -12.48 15.68 -6.21
C PHE A 215 -11.10 15.02 -6.10
N ASN A 216 -10.38 15.27 -5.00
CA ASN A 216 -9.02 14.73 -4.80
C ASN A 216 -8.98 13.22 -4.55
N ILE A 217 -10.10 12.63 -4.12
CA ILE A 217 -10.19 11.17 -3.89
C ILE A 217 -10.79 10.42 -5.09
N SER A 218 -11.43 11.14 -6.02
CA SER A 218 -12.02 10.59 -7.25
C SER A 218 -10.97 9.88 -8.09
N LEU A 219 -11.30 8.68 -8.57
CA LEU A 219 -10.40 7.90 -9.41
C LEU A 219 -10.13 8.60 -10.75
N GLY A 220 -11.15 9.24 -11.34
CA GLY A 220 -10.99 10.04 -12.56
C GLY A 220 -9.92 11.13 -12.41
N LYS A 221 -9.87 11.83 -11.27
CA LYS A 221 -8.82 12.84 -11.02
C LYS A 221 -7.44 12.22 -10.85
N LYS A 222 -7.36 11.04 -10.22
CA LYS A 222 -6.09 10.29 -10.09
C LYS A 222 -5.55 9.90 -11.46
N PHE A 223 -6.41 9.48 -12.39
CA PHE A 223 -6.02 9.21 -13.77
C PHE A 223 -5.50 10.47 -14.48
N THR A 224 -6.20 11.60 -14.40
CA THR A 224 -5.70 12.87 -14.95
C THR A 224 -4.30 13.20 -14.43
N ASN A 225 -4.10 13.11 -13.11
CA ASN A 225 -2.79 13.39 -12.51
C ASN A 225 -1.71 12.42 -13.01
N GLY A 226 -2.06 11.15 -13.22
CA GLY A 226 -1.16 10.14 -13.78
C GLY A 226 -0.77 10.47 -15.22
N PHE A 227 -1.74 10.75 -16.09
CA PHE A 227 -1.50 11.14 -17.48
C PHE A 227 -0.63 12.39 -17.61
N ILE A 228 -0.93 13.45 -16.83
CA ILE A 228 -0.14 14.69 -16.83
C ILE A 228 1.30 14.43 -16.36
N ARG A 229 1.50 13.64 -15.30
CA ARG A 229 2.85 13.29 -14.79
C ARG A 229 3.66 12.46 -15.79
N ASN A 230 2.99 11.71 -16.67
CA ASN A 230 3.62 11.00 -17.79
C ASN A 230 3.82 11.88 -19.03
N GLY A 231 3.62 13.21 -18.92
CA GLY A 231 3.92 14.17 -19.98
C GLY A 231 2.81 14.37 -21.01
N HIS A 232 1.62 13.80 -20.80
CA HIS A 232 0.49 13.92 -21.73
C HIS A 232 -0.34 15.19 -21.47
N ASP A 233 -1.07 15.62 -22.50
CA ASP A 233 -2.07 16.69 -22.40
C ASP A 233 -3.44 16.09 -22.08
N VAL A 234 -4.18 16.70 -21.15
CA VAL A 234 -5.45 16.14 -20.66
C VAL A 234 -6.53 17.21 -20.56
N LEU A 235 -7.65 16.99 -21.23
CA LEU A 235 -8.89 17.74 -21.08
C LEU A 235 -9.86 16.97 -20.18
N GLU A 236 -10.17 17.52 -19.00
CA GLU A 236 -11.15 16.95 -18.08
C GLU A 236 -12.56 17.40 -18.44
N ILE A 237 -13.49 16.47 -18.70
CA ILE A 237 -14.89 16.76 -18.98
C ILE A 237 -15.79 16.08 -17.95
N SER A 238 -16.89 16.73 -17.57
CA SER A 238 -17.89 16.15 -16.68
C SER A 238 -19.30 16.23 -17.24
N ASP A 239 -19.86 15.08 -17.58
CA ASP A 239 -21.22 14.95 -18.10
C ASP A 239 -22.28 15.42 -17.08
N ARG A 240 -22.14 15.01 -15.82
CA ARG A 240 -23.10 15.34 -14.76
C ARG A 240 -23.08 16.81 -14.38
N ASP A 241 -21.90 17.41 -14.34
CA ASP A 241 -21.77 18.83 -14.00
C ASP A 241 -22.24 19.70 -15.19
N PHE A 242 -21.90 19.32 -16.44
CA PHE A 242 -22.42 19.98 -17.65
C PHE A 242 -23.95 19.97 -17.72
N LEU A 243 -24.59 18.79 -17.52
CA LEU A 243 -26.05 18.68 -17.56
C LEU A 243 -26.73 19.42 -16.41
N ARG A 244 -26.02 19.74 -15.33
CA ARG A 244 -26.53 20.53 -14.21
C ARG A 244 -26.45 22.03 -14.48
N SER A 245 -25.34 22.50 -15.04
CA SER A 245 -25.17 23.90 -15.41
C SER A 245 -26.06 24.30 -16.59
N ASN A 246 -26.37 23.37 -17.48
CA ASN A 246 -27.14 23.61 -18.71
C ASN A 246 -28.58 23.08 -18.63
N ARG A 247 -29.24 23.18 -17.46
CA ARG A 247 -30.66 22.85 -17.34
C ARG A 247 -31.49 23.96 -17.99
N SER A 248 -32.30 23.61 -18.98
CA SER A 248 -33.29 24.51 -19.58
C SER A 248 -34.42 24.85 -18.59
N PHE A 249 -35.17 25.93 -18.86
CA PHE A 249 -36.37 26.30 -18.10
C PHE A 249 -37.44 25.20 -18.09
N THR A 250 -37.46 24.35 -19.13
CA THR A 250 -38.13 23.05 -19.09
C THR A 250 -37.31 22.10 -18.22
N LEU A 251 -37.87 21.65 -17.09
CA LEU A 251 -37.28 20.77 -16.05
C LEU A 251 -36.70 19.41 -16.54
N VAL A 252 -36.62 19.18 -17.85
CA VAL A 252 -36.07 17.98 -18.47
C VAL A 252 -34.66 18.29 -18.99
N PRO A 253 -33.60 17.66 -18.45
CA PRO A 253 -32.25 17.81 -18.98
C PRO A 253 -32.20 17.30 -20.43
N ASN A 254 -31.90 18.17 -21.39
CA ASN A 254 -31.71 17.75 -22.77
C ASN A 254 -30.36 17.04 -22.92
N LYS A 255 -30.39 15.71 -22.94
CA LYS A 255 -29.19 14.86 -23.11
C LYS A 255 -28.48 15.10 -24.45
N ASN A 256 -29.18 15.65 -25.46
CA ASN A 256 -28.61 15.93 -26.77
C ASN A 256 -27.58 17.07 -26.70
N ASN A 257 -27.81 18.08 -25.86
CA ASN A 257 -26.87 19.18 -25.68
C ASN A 257 -25.49 18.69 -25.22
N PHE A 258 -25.45 17.66 -24.36
CA PHE A 258 -24.19 17.06 -23.94
C PHE A 258 -23.52 16.29 -25.09
N GLN A 259 -24.28 15.60 -25.95
CA GLN A 259 -23.69 14.92 -27.11
C GLN A 259 -23.04 15.93 -28.07
N GLU A 260 -23.75 17.02 -28.39
CA GLU A 260 -23.25 18.10 -29.24
C GLU A 260 -22.00 18.75 -28.64
N TYR A 261 -22.04 19.09 -27.35
CA TYR A 261 -20.89 19.61 -26.63
C TYR A 261 -19.69 18.65 -26.68
N MET A 262 -19.92 17.34 -26.50
CA MET A 262 -18.85 16.34 -26.59
C MET A 262 -18.25 16.26 -27.99
N ILE A 263 -19.08 16.28 -29.04
CA ILE A 263 -18.63 16.21 -30.43
C ILE A 263 -17.81 17.47 -30.79
N GLU A 264 -18.30 18.65 -30.44
CA GLU A 264 -17.58 19.91 -30.72
C GLU A 264 -16.29 20.03 -29.89
N SER A 265 -16.32 19.65 -28.62
CA SER A 265 -15.11 19.59 -27.78
C SER A 265 -14.09 18.62 -28.37
N PHE A 266 -14.53 17.47 -28.86
CA PHE A 266 -13.66 16.47 -29.50
C PHE A 266 -13.02 17.00 -30.78
N LYS A 267 -13.80 17.65 -31.67
CA LYS A 267 -13.28 18.26 -32.91
C LYS A 267 -12.22 19.33 -32.61
N ASN A 268 -12.50 20.21 -31.65
CA ASN A 268 -11.61 21.31 -31.29
C ASN A 268 -10.33 20.82 -30.61
N TYR A 269 -10.44 19.86 -29.69
CA TYR A 269 -9.30 19.35 -28.95
C TYR A 269 -8.45 18.38 -29.77
N ASN A 270 -9.10 17.61 -30.65
CA ASN A 270 -8.53 16.56 -31.51
C ASN A 270 -7.69 15.54 -30.71
N PRO A 271 -8.33 14.74 -29.82
CA PRO A 271 -7.63 13.81 -28.95
C PRO A 271 -7.20 12.52 -29.66
N ASP A 272 -6.15 11.91 -29.11
CA ASP A 272 -5.70 10.56 -29.45
C ASP A 272 -6.45 9.49 -28.62
N ILE A 273 -6.89 9.85 -27.40
CA ILE A 273 -7.57 8.94 -26.47
C ILE A 273 -8.84 9.61 -25.90
N LEU A 274 -9.93 8.85 -25.88
CA LEU A 274 -11.11 9.10 -25.05
C LEU A 274 -11.14 8.10 -23.90
N PHE A 275 -10.88 8.59 -22.68
CA PHE A 275 -10.88 7.80 -21.45
C PHE A 275 -12.07 8.19 -20.58
N PHE A 276 -12.87 7.24 -20.10
CA PHE A 276 -14.07 7.58 -19.33
C PHE A 276 -14.48 6.55 -18.29
N GLY A 277 -15.20 6.98 -17.25
CA GLY A 277 -15.72 6.07 -16.22
C GLY A 277 -16.94 6.63 -15.52
N HIS A 278 -17.84 5.73 -15.10
CA HIS A 278 -19.09 6.05 -14.39
C HIS A 278 -20.00 7.10 -15.08
N THR A 279 -19.88 7.26 -16.40
CA THR A 279 -20.81 8.06 -17.22
C THR A 279 -22.04 7.24 -17.58
N LYS A 280 -23.20 7.91 -17.63
CA LYS A 280 -24.47 7.34 -18.12
C LYS A 280 -25.12 8.21 -19.19
N ASN A 281 -24.42 9.26 -19.59
CA ASN A 281 -24.94 10.28 -20.47
C ASN A 281 -24.22 10.30 -21.81
N LEU A 282 -23.25 9.43 -22.04
CA LEU A 282 -22.60 9.27 -23.34
C LEU A 282 -23.30 8.17 -24.13
N THR A 283 -23.79 8.47 -25.33
CA THR A 283 -24.49 7.48 -26.18
C THR A 283 -23.51 6.74 -27.10
N LEU A 284 -23.89 5.53 -27.54
CA LEU A 284 -23.10 4.76 -28.50
C LEU A 284 -22.98 5.48 -29.85
N GLU A 285 -24.05 6.13 -30.31
CA GLU A 285 -24.05 6.95 -31.54
C GLU A 285 -23.00 8.07 -31.48
N THR A 286 -22.85 8.72 -30.32
CA THR A 286 -21.80 9.72 -30.14
C THR A 286 -20.43 9.07 -30.27
N LEU A 287 -20.19 7.93 -29.63
CA LEU A 287 -18.91 7.22 -29.72
C LEU A 287 -18.59 6.80 -31.17
N ASP A 288 -19.57 6.31 -31.92
CA ASP A 288 -19.47 6.01 -33.36
C ASP A 288 -19.04 7.25 -34.15
N LYS A 289 -19.67 8.40 -33.87
CA LYS A 289 -19.34 9.67 -34.52
C LYS A 289 -17.94 10.16 -34.15
N LEU A 290 -17.48 9.94 -32.92
CA LEU A 290 -16.10 10.28 -32.53
C LEU A 290 -15.07 9.41 -33.28
N LYS A 291 -15.35 8.10 -33.43
CA LYS A 291 -14.52 7.19 -34.23
C LYS A 291 -14.51 7.56 -35.72
N SER A 292 -15.62 8.05 -36.27
CA SER A 292 -15.65 8.50 -37.66
C SER A 292 -14.85 9.79 -37.91
N ILE A 293 -14.79 10.68 -36.91
CA ILE A 293 -13.95 11.89 -36.93
C ILE A 293 -12.46 11.53 -36.84
N ASN A 294 -12.08 10.64 -35.91
CA ASN A 294 -10.71 10.15 -35.78
C ASN A 294 -10.68 8.61 -35.78
N LYS A 295 -10.31 8.03 -36.93
CA LYS A 295 -10.23 6.57 -37.11
C LYS A 295 -9.17 5.88 -36.23
N ASN A 296 -8.18 6.63 -35.74
CA ASN A 296 -7.13 6.14 -34.86
C ASN A 296 -7.43 6.40 -33.38
N LEU A 297 -8.63 6.89 -33.05
CA LEU A 297 -9.03 7.15 -31.68
C LEU A 297 -9.06 5.86 -30.87
N ILE A 298 -8.33 5.84 -29.75
CA ILE A 298 -8.48 4.80 -28.74
C ILE A 298 -9.54 5.23 -27.73
N ILE A 299 -10.53 4.38 -27.53
CA ILE A 299 -11.59 4.56 -26.55
C ILE A 299 -11.40 3.54 -25.44
N SER A 300 -11.36 4.00 -24.19
CA SER A 300 -11.15 3.11 -23.05
C SER A 300 -12.04 3.53 -21.88
N GLN A 301 -12.69 2.54 -21.26
CA GLN A 301 -13.51 2.78 -20.08
C GLN A 301 -12.90 2.17 -18.82
N TRP A 302 -13.23 2.74 -17.66
CA TRP A 302 -12.86 2.21 -16.36
C TRP A 302 -14.05 2.13 -15.40
N ASN A 303 -14.00 1.16 -14.48
CA ASN A 303 -14.98 0.99 -13.41
C ASN A 303 -14.31 0.46 -12.13
N GLU A 304 -14.34 1.26 -11.06
CA GLU A 304 -13.81 0.92 -9.74
C GLU A 304 -14.75 0.06 -8.90
N ASP A 305 -16.06 0.14 -9.16
CA ASP A 305 -17.04 -0.56 -8.33
C ASP A 305 -16.89 -2.08 -8.50
N PRO A 306 -16.82 -2.85 -7.40
CA PRO A 306 -16.56 -4.28 -7.48
C PRO A 306 -17.67 -5.01 -8.23
N VAL A 307 -17.29 -6.08 -8.93
CA VAL A 307 -18.18 -6.89 -9.73
C VAL A 307 -18.12 -8.34 -9.27
N MET A 308 -18.81 -8.64 -8.16
CA MET A 308 -18.80 -9.96 -7.53
C MET A 308 -20.19 -10.60 -7.48
N PRO A 309 -20.33 -11.91 -7.70
CA PRO A 309 -21.63 -12.60 -7.66
C PRO A 309 -22.39 -12.45 -6.34
N SER A 310 -21.68 -12.30 -5.22
CA SER A 310 -22.25 -12.20 -3.88
C SER A 310 -22.79 -10.80 -3.51
N LEU A 311 -22.64 -9.80 -4.39
CA LEU A 311 -23.05 -8.42 -4.12
C LEU A 311 -24.28 -8.05 -4.97
N ASP A 312 -25.34 -7.59 -4.31
CA ASP A 312 -26.63 -7.29 -4.97
C ASP A 312 -26.51 -6.22 -6.06
N TYR A 313 -25.66 -5.21 -5.86
CA TYR A 313 -25.46 -4.11 -6.81
C TYR A 313 -24.59 -4.50 -8.02
N SER A 314 -23.89 -5.64 -7.99
CA SER A 314 -23.01 -6.07 -9.09
C SER A 314 -23.77 -6.24 -10.40
N LYS A 315 -25.05 -6.64 -10.37
CA LYS A 315 -25.88 -6.75 -11.57
C LYS A 315 -25.97 -5.42 -12.32
N ARG A 316 -26.14 -4.32 -11.58
CA ARG A 316 -26.21 -2.96 -12.14
C ARG A 316 -24.86 -2.47 -12.64
N ASN A 317 -23.77 -2.83 -11.97
CA ASN A 317 -22.42 -2.45 -12.42
C ASN A 317 -22.07 -3.16 -13.73
N ILE A 318 -22.35 -4.47 -13.81
CA ILE A 318 -22.20 -5.25 -15.04
C ILE A 318 -23.00 -4.65 -16.18
N SER A 319 -24.26 -4.25 -15.95
CA SER A 319 -25.06 -3.64 -17.03
C SER A 319 -24.49 -2.31 -17.52
N ASN A 320 -23.93 -1.49 -16.63
CA ASN A 320 -23.32 -0.21 -17.03
C ASN A 320 -22.05 -0.45 -17.85
N ILE A 321 -21.20 -1.40 -17.44
CA ILE A 321 -19.98 -1.77 -18.17
C ILE A 321 -20.33 -2.37 -19.53
N LYS A 322 -21.30 -3.30 -19.54
CA LYS A 322 -21.78 -3.99 -20.75
C LYS A 322 -22.27 -3.05 -21.84
N LEU A 323 -22.85 -1.90 -21.46
CA LEU A 323 -23.35 -0.92 -22.42
C LEU A 323 -22.27 -0.49 -23.42
N TYR A 324 -21.02 -0.37 -22.96
CA TYR A 324 -19.91 0.11 -23.78
C TYR A 324 -18.87 -0.97 -24.09
N SER A 325 -18.93 -2.14 -23.42
CA SER A 325 -17.82 -3.12 -23.40
C SER A 325 -17.36 -3.57 -24.78
N ASP A 326 -18.30 -3.75 -25.70
CA ASP A 326 -18.03 -4.27 -27.04
C ASP A 326 -17.62 -3.16 -28.02
N PHE A 327 -17.84 -1.90 -27.61
CA PHE A 327 -17.59 -0.71 -28.42
C PHE A 327 -16.22 -0.09 -28.14
N VAL A 328 -15.69 -0.26 -26.93
CA VAL A 328 -14.41 0.30 -26.48
C VAL A 328 -13.25 -0.65 -26.76
N ASP A 329 -12.06 -0.08 -26.92
CA ASP A 329 -10.83 -0.85 -27.16
C ASP A 329 -10.31 -1.50 -25.87
N HIS A 330 -10.55 -0.88 -24.71
CA HIS A 330 -10.11 -1.40 -23.41
C HIS A 330 -11.14 -1.15 -22.29
N ASN A 331 -11.32 -2.14 -21.42
CA ASN A 331 -12.17 -2.14 -20.23
C ASN A 331 -11.31 -2.37 -18.98
N PHE A 332 -11.03 -1.34 -18.21
CA PHE A 332 -10.28 -1.45 -16.95
C PHE A 332 -11.22 -1.66 -15.77
N ILE A 333 -11.06 -2.75 -15.04
CA ILE A 333 -11.93 -3.06 -13.89
C ILE A 333 -11.12 -3.38 -12.62
N SER A 334 -11.69 -3.10 -11.45
CA SER A 334 -11.06 -3.41 -10.15
C SER A 334 -11.14 -4.88 -9.75
N THR A 335 -11.82 -5.70 -10.54
CA THR A 335 -12.12 -7.11 -10.25
C THR A 335 -11.56 -8.00 -11.36
N ASP A 336 -11.14 -9.23 -11.05
CA ASP A 336 -10.57 -10.14 -12.05
C ASP A 336 -11.58 -10.39 -13.22
N PRO A 337 -11.18 -10.17 -14.50
CA PRO A 337 -12.04 -10.36 -15.66
C PRO A 337 -12.64 -11.76 -15.80
N SER A 338 -12.02 -12.78 -15.18
CA SER A 338 -12.54 -14.17 -15.19
C SER A 338 -13.98 -14.26 -14.66
N ILE A 339 -14.39 -13.38 -13.75
CA ILE A 339 -15.74 -13.32 -13.19
C ILE A 339 -16.79 -12.95 -14.26
N LEU A 340 -16.37 -12.27 -15.34
CA LEU A 340 -17.24 -11.79 -16.41
C LEU A 340 -17.29 -12.73 -17.63
N ARG A 341 -16.48 -13.79 -17.68
CA ARG A 341 -16.36 -14.70 -18.85
C ARG A 341 -17.70 -15.22 -19.38
N ASN A 342 -18.63 -15.52 -18.49
CA ASN A 342 -19.94 -16.07 -18.87
C ASN A 342 -20.96 -15.00 -19.29
N LYS A 343 -20.59 -13.70 -19.24
CA LYS A 343 -21.51 -12.56 -19.44
C LYS A 343 -21.07 -11.62 -20.55
N LEU A 344 -19.77 -11.51 -20.81
CA LEU A 344 -19.16 -10.55 -21.73
C LEU A 344 -17.96 -11.19 -22.45
N ASN A 345 -17.61 -10.66 -23.62
CA ASN A 345 -16.33 -10.94 -24.24
C ASN A 345 -15.23 -10.26 -23.42
N ILE A 346 -14.34 -11.05 -22.80
CA ILE A 346 -13.32 -10.53 -21.88
C ILE A 346 -11.99 -10.19 -22.55
N ASN A 347 -11.86 -10.32 -23.88
CA ASN A 347 -10.59 -10.15 -24.57
C ASN A 347 -10.01 -8.73 -24.45
N ASN A 348 -10.88 -7.73 -24.26
CA ASN A 348 -10.51 -6.33 -24.04
C ASN A 348 -10.64 -5.89 -22.57
N PHE A 349 -10.71 -6.81 -21.62
CA PHE A 349 -10.79 -6.52 -20.18
C PHE A 349 -9.44 -6.68 -19.49
N TYR A 350 -9.10 -5.71 -18.64
CA TYR A 350 -7.82 -5.58 -17.95
C TYR A 350 -8.00 -5.32 -16.46
#